data_AF-A0A1L9GUV8-F1
#
_entry.id   AF-A0A1L9GUV8-F1
#
_cell.length_a   1.000
_cell.length_b   1.000
_cell.length_c   1.000
_cell.angle_alpha   90.00
_cell.angle_beta   90.00
_cell.angle_gamma   90.00
#
_symmetry.space_group_name_H-M   'P 1'
#
loop_
_entity.id
_entity.type
_entity.pdbx_description
1 polymer ?
#
loop_
_entity_poly.entity_id
_entity_poly.type
_entity_poly.pdbx_seq_one_letter_code
_entity_poly.pdbx_strand_id
1 'polypeptide(L)'
;MNIKVQENNEKAFRFSISGITESNANVLRRAAINSVKTFAIDSVTFYENTSPMFDEYIAHRIGLVPIITPSSGYKDEDEILFTAEATGPITVYSKDLQSTDKEVRVASEGIPIIKLGTGQRIRIEGKARMGTAVKHAKFQPGLVAVEPTGDDSFNFYIESFGQMPPKEIINKACDTIKERIKEVSKVAKKL
;
A
#
# COMPACT_ATOMS: atom_id res chain seq x y z
N MET A 1 10.98 -8.11 26.76
CA MET A 1 11.20 -7.66 25.37
C MET A 1 11.89 -6.31 25.39
N ASN A 2 13.02 -6.17 24.71
CA ASN A 2 13.70 -4.88 24.57
C ASN A 2 13.72 -4.49 23.09
N ILE A 3 13.41 -3.24 22.77
CA ILE A 3 13.39 -2.72 21.39
C ILE A 3 14.39 -1.57 21.29
N LYS A 4 15.33 -1.68 20.36
CA LYS A 4 16.31 -0.64 20.05
C LYS A 4 16.09 -0.14 18.63
N VAL A 5 15.67 1.12 18.49
CA VAL A 5 15.56 1.77 17.19
C VAL A 5 16.96 2.15 16.69
N GLN A 6 17.28 1.77 15.46
CA GLN A 6 18.54 2.10 14.80
C GLN A 6 18.36 3.21 13.78
N GLU A 7 17.29 3.14 12.99
CA GLU A 7 16.97 4.12 11.94
C GLU A 7 15.47 4.37 11.92
N ASN A 8 15.09 5.63 11.80
CA ASN A 8 13.70 6.03 11.59
C ASN A 8 13.68 7.23 10.64
N ASN A 9 13.47 6.96 9.37
CA ASN A 9 13.35 7.97 8.33
C ASN A 9 12.00 7.80 7.60
N GLU A 10 11.70 8.68 6.64
CA GLU A 10 10.41 8.67 5.93
C GLU A 10 10.20 7.42 5.05
N LYS A 11 11.28 6.79 4.58
CA LYS A 11 11.27 5.64 3.67
C LYS A 11 11.50 4.31 4.38
N ALA A 12 12.35 4.30 5.40
CA ALA A 12 12.80 3.11 6.09
C ALA A 12 12.79 3.24 7.61
N PHE A 13 12.47 2.13 8.28
CA PHE A 13 12.52 1.99 9.73
C PHE A 13 13.27 0.71 10.09
N ARG A 14 14.32 0.85 10.91
CA ARG A 14 15.16 -0.26 11.39
C ARG A 14 15.13 -0.32 12.91
N PHE A 15 14.85 -1.50 13.44
CA PHE A 15 14.92 -1.75 14.86
C PHE A 15 15.37 -3.17 15.17
N SER A 16 16.01 -3.34 16.32
CA SER A 16 16.34 -4.64 16.89
C SER A 16 15.35 -4.94 18.01
N ILE A 17 14.88 -6.18 18.08
CA ILE A 17 14.03 -6.68 19.17
C ILE A 17 14.65 -7.92 19.80
N SER A 18 14.71 -7.97 21.13
CA SER A 18 15.18 -9.13 21.89
C SER A 18 14.12 -9.68 22.85
N GLY A 19 14.20 -10.98 23.12
CA GLY A 19 13.23 -11.72 23.94
C GLY A 19 11.94 -12.05 23.18
N ILE A 20 12.06 -12.37 21.89
CA ILE A 20 10.96 -12.80 21.02
C ILE A 20 11.38 -14.09 20.30
N THR A 21 10.45 -15.01 20.11
CA THR A 21 10.72 -16.24 19.35
C THR A 21 10.73 -15.98 17.85
N GLU A 22 11.41 -16.84 17.08
CA GLU A 22 11.43 -16.80 15.61
C GLU A 22 10.00 -16.81 15.02
N SER A 23 9.11 -17.63 15.59
CA SER A 23 7.71 -17.70 15.17
C SER A 23 7.01 -16.35 15.30
N ASN A 24 7.16 -15.67 16.44
CA ASN A 24 6.55 -14.37 16.67
C ASN A 24 7.15 -13.29 15.76
N ALA A 25 8.47 -13.32 15.54
CA ALA A 25 9.14 -12.41 14.60
C ALA A 25 8.61 -12.59 13.17
N ASN A 26 8.45 -13.84 12.71
CA ASN A 26 7.92 -14.13 11.38
C ASN A 26 6.42 -13.80 11.26
N VAL A 27 5.63 -13.96 12.33
CA VAL A 27 4.22 -13.52 12.35
C VAL A 27 4.13 -12.01 12.18
N LEU A 28 4.95 -11.23 12.89
CA LEU A 28 4.97 -9.78 12.74
C LEU A 28 5.37 -9.37 11.32
N ARG A 29 6.43 -9.97 10.77
CA ARG A 29 6.87 -9.74 9.39
C ARG A 29 5.76 -10.02 8.38
N ARG A 30 5.09 -11.18 8.50
CA ARG A 30 3.99 -11.58 7.60
C ARG A 30 2.79 -10.66 7.74
N ALA A 31 2.45 -10.23 8.95
CA ALA A 31 1.34 -9.31 9.19
C ALA A 31 1.61 -7.93 8.57
N ALA A 32 2.83 -7.42 8.71
CA ALA A 32 3.25 -6.14 8.14
C ALA A 32 3.21 -6.14 6.61
N ILE A 33 3.57 -7.24 5.95
CA ILE A 33 3.50 -7.37 4.49
C ILE A 33 2.05 -7.60 4.02
N ASN A 34 1.33 -8.52 4.66
CA ASN A 34 0.11 -9.08 4.08
C ASN A 34 -1.20 -8.53 4.65
N SER A 35 -1.20 -8.11 5.91
CA SER A 35 -2.45 -7.87 6.65
C SER A 35 -2.77 -6.39 6.86
N VAL A 36 -1.80 -5.50 6.63
CA VAL A 36 -2.01 -4.05 6.69
C VAL A 36 -2.82 -3.62 5.48
N LYS A 37 -3.87 -2.83 5.72
CA LYS A 37 -4.75 -2.31 4.68
C LYS A 37 -4.17 -1.05 4.05
N THR A 38 -4.26 -0.95 2.72
CA THR A 38 -3.87 0.23 1.94
C THR A 38 -4.90 0.54 0.85
N PHE A 39 -4.95 1.79 0.41
CA PHE A 39 -5.68 2.18 -0.79
C PHE A 39 -4.89 1.81 -2.05
N ALA A 40 -5.59 1.28 -3.04
CA ALA A 40 -5.11 1.13 -4.41
C ALA A 40 -6.28 1.22 -5.38
N ILE A 41 -6.02 1.63 -6.64
CA ILE A 41 -7.04 1.66 -7.69
C ILE A 41 -7.46 0.23 -8.03
N ASP A 42 -8.74 -0.08 -7.82
CA ASP A 42 -9.31 -1.41 -7.95
C ASP A 42 -9.93 -1.69 -9.31
N SER A 43 -10.60 -0.69 -9.87
CA SER A 43 -11.18 -0.73 -11.21
C SER A 43 -10.91 0.58 -11.95
N VAL A 44 -10.83 0.51 -13.27
CA VAL A 44 -10.63 1.65 -14.16
C VAL A 44 -11.66 1.59 -15.28
N THR A 45 -12.40 2.67 -15.45
CA THR A 45 -13.33 2.91 -16.54
C THR A 45 -12.63 3.77 -17.58
N PHE A 46 -12.57 3.29 -18.82
CA PHE A 46 -12.06 4.05 -19.96
C PHE A 46 -13.22 4.69 -20.71
N TYR A 47 -13.24 6.01 -20.79
CA TYR A 47 -14.17 6.76 -21.64
C TYR A 47 -13.58 7.02 -23.02
N GLU A 48 -12.27 7.20 -23.08
CA GLU A 48 -11.52 7.39 -24.31
C GLU A 48 -10.10 6.82 -24.14
N ASN A 49 -9.65 5.99 -25.07
CA ASN A 49 -8.26 5.58 -25.20
C ASN A 49 -7.91 5.45 -26.67
N THR A 50 -7.20 6.43 -27.22
CA THR A 50 -6.62 6.39 -28.57
C THR A 50 -5.09 6.27 -28.54
N SER A 51 -4.56 5.89 -27.38
CA SER A 51 -3.14 5.65 -27.16
C SER A 51 -2.68 4.34 -27.85
N PRO A 52 -1.36 4.06 -27.93
CA PRO A 52 -0.87 2.84 -28.55
C PRO A 52 -0.96 1.60 -27.65
N MET A 53 -1.46 1.74 -26.41
CA MET A 53 -1.52 0.65 -25.42
C MET A 53 -2.96 0.25 -25.14
N PHE A 54 -3.16 -1.04 -24.88
CA PHE A 54 -4.45 -1.60 -24.47
C PHE A 54 -4.88 -1.09 -23.08
N ASP A 55 -6.19 -1.04 -22.88
CA ASP A 55 -6.83 -0.58 -21.64
C ASP A 55 -6.30 -1.37 -20.42
N GLU A 56 -6.18 -2.70 -20.54
CA GLU A 56 -5.72 -3.58 -19.46
C GLU A 56 -4.29 -3.28 -19.04
N TYR A 57 -3.43 -2.92 -19.99
CA TYR A 57 -2.05 -2.56 -19.70
C TYR A 57 -1.98 -1.25 -18.90
N ILE A 58 -2.77 -0.25 -19.30
CA ILE A 58 -2.84 1.04 -18.58
C ILE A 58 -3.48 0.85 -17.21
N ALA A 59 -4.58 0.10 -17.13
CA ALA A 59 -5.27 -0.22 -15.88
C ALA A 59 -4.33 -0.94 -14.89
N HIS A 60 -3.53 -1.90 -15.37
CA HIS A 60 -2.54 -2.59 -14.56
C HIS A 60 -1.49 -1.62 -14.00
N ARG A 61 -0.96 -0.70 -14.81
CA ARG A 61 0.00 0.32 -14.35
C ARG A 61 -0.61 1.24 -13.31
N ILE A 62 -1.81 1.73 -13.54
CA ILE A 62 -2.53 2.63 -12.62
C ILE A 62 -2.85 1.91 -11.31
N GLY A 63 -3.26 0.65 -11.37
CA GLY A 63 -3.51 -0.18 -10.20
C GLY A 63 -2.30 -0.40 -9.31
N LEU A 64 -1.08 -0.23 -9.84
CA LEU A 64 0.19 -0.33 -9.09
C LEU A 64 0.74 1.02 -8.63
N VAL A 65 0.07 2.14 -8.94
CA VAL A 65 0.48 3.46 -8.41
C VAL A 65 0.19 3.49 -6.90
N PRO A 66 1.19 3.72 -6.04
CA PRO A 66 0.97 3.76 -4.60
C PRO A 66 0.12 4.98 -4.22
N ILE A 67 -0.90 4.77 -3.38
CA ILE A 67 -1.82 5.81 -2.90
C ILE A 67 -1.64 6.02 -1.40
N ILE A 68 -1.54 7.28 -0.98
CA ILE A 68 -1.47 7.66 0.43
C ILE A 68 -2.70 7.12 1.15
N THR A 69 -2.47 6.38 2.22
CA THR A 69 -3.50 5.77 3.06
C THR A 69 -3.48 6.43 4.43
N PRO A 70 -4.43 7.34 4.72
CA PRO A 70 -4.52 7.97 6.02
C PRO A 70 -4.73 6.97 7.16
N SER A 71 -4.28 7.34 8.36
CA SER A 71 -4.29 6.46 9.52
C SER A 71 -5.70 6.13 10.03
N SER A 72 -6.65 7.04 9.82
CA SER A 72 -8.02 7.03 10.34
C SER A 72 -8.98 7.80 9.44
N GLY A 73 -10.29 7.65 9.65
CA GLY A 73 -11.31 8.44 8.96
C GLY A 73 -11.96 7.74 7.77
N TYR A 74 -11.47 6.55 7.42
CA TYR A 74 -11.95 5.77 6.29
C TYR A 74 -12.46 4.41 6.73
N LYS A 75 -13.54 3.97 6.10
CA LYS A 75 -14.14 2.64 6.23
C LYS A 75 -13.68 1.76 5.08
N ASP A 76 -13.77 0.44 5.28
CA ASP A 76 -13.42 -0.55 4.26
C ASP A 76 -14.27 -0.44 2.97
N GLU A 77 -15.48 0.11 3.10
CA GLU A 77 -16.46 0.29 2.02
C GLU A 77 -16.32 1.61 1.25
N ASP A 78 -15.41 2.50 1.68
CA ASP A 78 -15.23 3.78 1.02
C ASP A 78 -14.60 3.60 -0.38
N GLU A 79 -15.15 4.32 -1.35
CA GLU A 79 -14.63 4.40 -2.71
C GLU A 79 -14.16 5.82 -3.01
N ILE A 80 -12.90 5.97 -3.36
CA ILE A 80 -12.30 7.25 -3.74
C ILE A 80 -12.10 7.28 -5.25
N LEU A 81 -12.62 8.31 -5.92
CA LEU A 81 -12.51 8.43 -7.36
C LEU A 81 -11.23 9.16 -7.75
N PHE A 82 -10.56 8.63 -8.77
CA PHE A 82 -9.40 9.23 -9.43
C PHE A 82 -9.75 9.47 -10.88
N THR A 83 -9.51 10.68 -11.41
CA THR A 83 -9.76 10.99 -12.82
C THR A 83 -8.48 11.45 -13.50
N ALA A 84 -8.35 11.14 -14.79
CA ALA A 84 -7.30 11.71 -15.63
C ALA A 84 -7.81 11.92 -17.04
N GLU A 85 -7.51 13.08 -17.61
CA GLU A 85 -7.78 13.44 -18.99
C GLU A 85 -6.57 14.14 -19.58
N ALA A 86 -6.08 13.65 -20.73
CA ALA A 86 -4.92 14.23 -21.39
C ALA A 86 -5.00 14.05 -22.92
N THR A 87 -4.43 15.02 -23.64
CA THR A 87 -4.25 14.99 -25.10
C THR A 87 -2.77 15.22 -25.42
N GLY A 88 -2.21 14.38 -26.29
CA GLY A 88 -0.79 14.43 -26.65
C GLY A 88 -0.44 15.55 -27.64
N PRO A 89 0.87 15.88 -27.76
CA PRO A 89 2.00 15.08 -27.29
C PRO A 89 2.41 15.37 -25.84
N ILE A 90 2.19 14.43 -24.93
CA ILE A 90 2.51 14.54 -23.50
C ILE A 90 2.78 13.15 -22.90
N THR A 91 3.53 13.09 -21.80
CA THR A 91 3.57 11.90 -20.95
C THR A 91 2.61 12.11 -19.78
N VAL A 92 1.66 11.20 -19.62
CA VAL A 92 0.79 11.14 -18.46
C VAL A 92 1.54 10.49 -17.32
N TYR A 93 1.61 11.17 -16.18
CA TYR A 93 2.25 10.75 -14.94
C TYR A 93 1.21 10.49 -13.85
N SER A 94 1.63 9.87 -12.75
CA SER A 94 0.79 9.64 -11.58
C SER A 94 0.21 10.93 -10.99
N LYS A 95 0.92 12.06 -11.04
CA LYS A 95 0.38 13.37 -10.62
C LYS A 95 -0.86 13.82 -11.40
N ASP A 96 -1.06 13.29 -12.60
CA ASP A 96 -2.20 13.64 -13.45
C ASP A 96 -3.47 12.85 -13.06
N LEU A 97 -3.35 11.86 -12.16
CA LEU A 97 -4.48 11.19 -11.51
C LEU A 97 -5.02 12.06 -10.36
N GLN A 98 -6.09 12.80 -10.64
CA GLN A 98 -6.71 13.72 -9.68
C GLN A 98 -7.70 12.97 -8.78
N SER A 99 -7.48 13.03 -7.47
CA SER A 99 -8.39 12.45 -6.48
C SER A 99 -9.53 13.39 -6.11
N THR A 100 -10.71 12.83 -5.84
CA THR A 100 -11.82 13.56 -5.21
C THR A 100 -11.58 13.85 -3.72
N ASP A 101 -10.62 13.16 -3.09
CA ASP A 101 -10.27 13.30 -1.68
C ASP A 101 -8.85 13.89 -1.54
N LYS A 102 -8.69 14.87 -0.64
CA LYS A 102 -7.41 15.58 -0.44
C LYS A 102 -6.36 14.77 0.31
N GLU A 103 -6.79 13.84 1.16
CA GLU A 103 -5.89 13.00 1.98
C GLU A 103 -5.52 11.70 1.25
N VAL A 104 -6.40 11.20 0.38
CA VAL A 104 -6.16 10.00 -0.44
C VAL A 104 -5.70 10.41 -1.83
N ARG A 105 -4.39 10.62 -2.00
CA ARG A 105 -3.74 11.04 -3.26
C ARG A 105 -2.59 10.11 -3.65
N VAL A 106 -2.05 10.28 -4.85
CA VAL A 106 -0.85 9.51 -5.26
C VAL A 106 0.32 9.81 -4.33
N ALA A 107 1.04 8.77 -3.91
CA ALA A 107 2.18 8.92 -2.99
C ALA A 107 3.44 9.44 -3.69
N SER A 108 3.60 9.10 -4.98
CA SER A 108 4.70 9.59 -5.82
C SER A 108 4.11 10.17 -7.10
N GLU A 109 4.45 11.42 -7.38
CA GLU A 109 3.92 12.21 -8.52
C GLU A 109 4.67 11.96 -9.84
N GLY A 110 5.84 11.34 -9.77
CA GLY A 110 6.76 11.18 -10.91
C GLY A 110 6.66 9.84 -11.64
N ILE A 111 5.67 8.99 -11.36
CA ILE A 111 5.57 7.67 -11.98
C ILE A 111 4.96 7.84 -13.38
N PRO A 112 5.68 7.53 -14.48
CA PRO A 112 5.10 7.60 -15.81
C PRO A 112 4.02 6.51 -15.96
N ILE A 113 2.90 6.85 -16.58
CA ILE A 113 1.81 5.91 -16.91
C ILE A 113 1.85 5.59 -18.39
N ILE A 114 1.76 6.60 -19.25
CA ILE A 114 1.75 6.41 -20.71
C ILE A 114 2.23 7.66 -21.44
N LYS A 115 2.92 7.47 -22.56
CA LYS A 115 3.27 8.55 -23.49
C LYS A 115 2.22 8.62 -24.61
N LEU A 116 1.64 9.79 -24.81
CA LEU A 116 0.69 10.08 -25.88
C LEU A 116 1.42 10.82 -27.00
N GLY A 117 1.26 10.34 -28.22
CA GLY A 117 1.64 11.04 -29.45
C GLY A 117 0.65 12.15 -29.81
N THR A 118 0.98 12.94 -30.83
CA THR A 118 0.14 14.04 -31.31
C THR A 118 -1.27 13.56 -31.64
N GLY A 119 -2.29 14.18 -31.04
CA GLY A 119 -3.69 13.85 -31.27
C GLY A 119 -4.21 12.62 -30.53
N GLN A 120 -3.35 11.85 -29.84
CA GLN A 120 -3.80 10.76 -28.98
C GLN A 120 -4.37 11.30 -27.68
N ARG A 121 -5.42 10.65 -27.18
CA ARG A 121 -6.22 11.08 -26.05
C ARG A 121 -6.42 9.92 -25.08
N ILE A 122 -6.50 10.27 -23.81
CA ILE A 122 -6.94 9.36 -22.76
C ILE A 122 -7.91 10.09 -21.84
N ARG A 123 -9.01 9.43 -21.49
CA ARG A 123 -9.95 9.88 -20.46
C ARG A 123 -10.41 8.68 -19.65
N ILE A 124 -10.05 8.69 -18.37
CA ILE A 124 -10.26 7.57 -17.46
C ILE A 124 -10.81 8.00 -16.10
N GLU A 125 -11.51 7.08 -15.46
CA GLU A 125 -11.90 7.14 -14.05
C GLU A 125 -11.48 5.86 -13.34
N GLY A 126 -10.67 5.97 -12.30
CA GLY A 126 -10.28 4.89 -11.41
C GLY A 126 -11.04 4.94 -10.09
N LYS A 127 -11.43 3.78 -9.56
CA LYS A 127 -12.01 3.66 -8.22
C LYS A 127 -11.01 3.03 -7.27
N ALA A 128 -10.52 3.80 -6.30
CA ALA A 128 -9.65 3.30 -5.24
C ALA A 128 -10.45 2.78 -4.06
N ARG A 129 -10.00 1.64 -3.51
CA ARG A 129 -10.60 0.98 -2.35
C ARG A 129 -9.52 0.51 -1.39
N MET A 130 -9.86 0.30 -0.13
CA MET A 130 -8.96 -0.37 0.81
C MET A 130 -8.89 -1.87 0.54
N GLY A 131 -7.69 -2.43 0.65
CA GLY A 131 -7.45 -3.87 0.52
C GLY A 131 -6.18 -4.29 1.23
N THR A 132 -5.91 -5.60 1.23
CA THR A 132 -4.72 -6.19 1.85
C THR A 132 -3.92 -6.97 0.80
N ALA A 133 -2.62 -7.17 1.03
CA ALA A 133 -1.78 -7.88 0.05
C ALA A 133 -2.19 -9.35 -0.14
N VAL A 134 -2.92 -9.94 0.81
CA VAL A 134 -3.56 -11.26 0.65
C VAL A 134 -4.52 -11.28 -0.54
N LYS A 135 -5.26 -10.18 -0.77
CA LYS A 135 -6.20 -10.06 -1.90
C LYS A 135 -5.47 -9.81 -3.21
N HIS A 136 -4.50 -8.90 -3.22
CA HIS A 136 -3.72 -8.56 -4.40
C HIS A 136 -2.44 -7.79 -4.02
N ALA A 137 -1.33 -8.03 -4.72
CA ALA A 137 -0.03 -7.42 -4.42
C ALA A 137 -0.04 -5.88 -4.43
N LYS A 138 -0.94 -5.25 -5.20
CA LYS A 138 -1.13 -3.79 -5.24
C LYS A 138 -1.45 -3.15 -3.88
N PHE A 139 -1.95 -3.94 -2.92
CA PHE A 139 -2.28 -3.48 -1.58
C PHE A 139 -1.13 -3.65 -0.57
N GLN A 140 0.03 -4.15 -1.01
CA GLN A 140 1.18 -4.31 -0.13
C GLN A 140 1.76 -2.94 0.26
N PRO A 141 1.92 -2.63 1.56
CA PRO A 141 2.35 -1.29 2.01
C PRO A 141 3.86 -1.02 1.85
N GLY A 142 4.66 -2.07 1.66
CA GLY A 142 6.11 -1.98 1.66
C GLY A 142 6.82 -3.33 1.75
N LEU A 143 8.13 -3.30 1.96
CA LEU A 143 8.99 -4.45 2.17
C LEU A 143 9.33 -4.60 3.64
N VAL A 144 9.42 -5.85 4.11
CA VAL A 144 9.85 -6.16 5.47
C VAL A 144 10.80 -7.34 5.46
N ALA A 145 12.00 -7.13 5.97
CA ALA A 145 13.02 -8.15 6.18
C ALA A 145 13.26 -8.36 7.68
N VAL A 146 13.59 -9.59 8.04
CA VAL A 146 13.94 -10.00 9.41
C VAL A 146 15.21 -10.82 9.36
N GLU A 147 16.19 -10.42 10.17
CA GLU A 147 17.50 -11.09 10.27
C GLU A 147 17.74 -11.52 11.72
N PRO A 148 18.03 -12.80 11.99
CA PRO A 148 18.43 -13.25 13.32
C PRO A 148 19.83 -12.71 13.66
N THR A 149 19.98 -12.24 14.88
CA THR A 149 21.26 -11.69 15.42
C THR A 149 21.78 -12.47 16.64
N GLY A 150 20.99 -13.42 17.12
CA GLY A 150 21.27 -14.32 18.25
C GLY A 150 20.03 -15.17 18.51
N ASP A 151 20.06 -16.02 19.55
CA ASP A 151 19.02 -17.04 19.77
C ASP A 151 17.60 -16.46 19.94
N ASP A 152 17.48 -15.29 20.58
CA ASP A 152 16.19 -14.60 20.83
C ASP A 152 16.20 -13.13 20.38
N SER A 153 17.03 -12.79 19.38
CA SER A 153 17.22 -11.40 18.94
C SER A 153 17.15 -11.26 17.42
N PHE A 154 16.33 -10.32 16.95
CA PHE A 154 16.05 -10.12 15.53
C PHE A 154 16.17 -8.64 15.13
N ASN A 155 16.80 -8.38 13.99
CA ASN A 155 16.78 -7.09 13.32
C ASN A 155 15.64 -7.06 12.31
N PHE A 156 14.84 -6.00 12.36
CA PHE A 156 13.79 -5.71 11.39
C PHE A 156 14.23 -4.54 10.51
N TYR A 157 14.05 -4.71 9.20
CA TYR A 157 14.17 -3.66 8.19
C TYR A 157 12.82 -3.51 7.49
N ILE A 158 12.23 -2.32 7.57
CA ILE A 158 10.96 -1.99 6.92
C ILE A 158 11.21 -0.86 5.95
N GLU A 159 10.74 -1.00 4.72
CA GLU A 159 10.77 0.06 3.72
C GLU A 159 9.36 0.28 3.14
N SER A 160 8.84 1.50 3.25
CA SER A 160 7.51 1.84 2.75
C SER A 160 7.53 2.18 1.26
N PHE A 161 6.47 1.83 0.54
CA PHE A 161 6.25 2.31 -0.84
C PHE A 161 5.69 3.75 -0.91
N GLY A 162 5.59 4.44 0.23
CA GLY A 162 5.13 5.82 0.34
C GLY A 162 3.65 5.96 0.70
N GLN A 163 2.91 4.86 0.80
CA GLN A 163 1.48 4.88 1.15
C GLN A 163 1.24 5.31 2.60
N MET A 164 2.18 5.00 3.50
CA MET A 164 2.17 5.42 4.91
C MET A 164 3.60 5.38 5.47
N PRO A 165 3.90 6.05 6.60
CA PRO A 165 5.20 5.94 7.25
C PRO A 165 5.57 4.49 7.63
N PRO A 166 6.83 4.06 7.50
CA PRO A 166 7.26 2.67 7.79
C PRO A 166 6.95 2.21 9.23
N LYS A 167 7.06 3.12 10.20
CA LYS A 167 6.68 2.85 11.60
C LYS A 167 5.19 2.55 11.75
N GLU A 168 4.35 3.19 10.95
CA GLU A 168 2.90 2.99 10.98
C GLU A 168 2.51 1.61 10.44
N ILE A 169 3.24 1.10 9.44
CA ILE A 169 3.05 -0.28 8.93
C ILE A 169 3.17 -1.29 10.07
N ILE A 170 4.21 -1.15 10.91
CA ILE A 170 4.42 -2.04 12.06
C ILE A 170 3.34 -1.88 13.12
N ASN A 171 2.93 -0.65 13.43
CA ASN A 171 1.86 -0.41 14.40
C ASN A 171 0.54 -1.06 13.93
N LYS A 172 0.14 -0.82 12.68
CA LYS A 172 -1.06 -1.42 12.08
C LYS A 172 -0.96 -2.95 12.01
N ALA A 173 0.22 -3.49 11.76
CA ALA A 173 0.45 -4.94 11.78
C ALA A 173 0.19 -5.54 13.18
N CYS A 174 0.73 -4.90 14.22
CA CYS A 174 0.48 -5.29 15.62
C CYS A 174 -1.00 -5.22 15.97
N ASP A 175 -1.69 -4.14 15.58
CA ASP A 175 -3.13 -3.98 15.81
C ASP A 175 -3.94 -5.08 15.12
N THR A 176 -3.59 -5.41 13.87
CA THR A 176 -4.25 -6.48 13.11
C THR A 176 -4.06 -7.85 13.76
N ILE A 177 -2.85 -8.14 14.27
CA ILE A 177 -2.60 -9.38 15.02
C ILE A 177 -3.46 -9.42 16.29
N LYS A 178 -3.52 -8.31 17.03
CA LYS A 178 -4.31 -8.19 18.27
C LYS A 178 -5.80 -8.40 18.01
N GLU A 179 -6.35 -7.84 16.94
CA GLU A 179 -7.74 -8.01 16.54
C GLU A 179 -8.05 -9.47 16.19
N ARG A 180 -7.21 -10.12 15.38
CA ARG A 180 -7.40 -11.54 15.04
C ARG A 180 -7.38 -12.45 16.26
N ILE A 181 -6.47 -12.21 17.21
CA ILE A 181 -6.43 -12.98 18.46
C ILE A 181 -7.71 -12.77 19.29
N LYS A 182 -8.23 -11.53 19.34
CA LYS A 182 -9.50 -11.24 20.03
C LYS A 182 -10.67 -11.99 19.38
N GLU A 183 -10.73 -12.05 18.06
CA GLU A 183 -11.76 -12.79 17.33
C GLU A 183 -11.71 -14.29 17.66
N VAL A 184 -10.51 -14.89 17.61
CA VAL A 184 -10.30 -16.29 17.98
C VAL A 184 -10.75 -16.55 19.42
N SER A 185 -10.39 -15.67 20.37
CA SER A 185 -10.82 -15.78 21.76
C SER A 185 -12.34 -15.71 21.91
N LYS A 186 -13.02 -14.84 21.14
CA LYS A 186 -14.48 -14.69 21.16
C LYS A 186 -15.17 -15.95 20.64
N VAL A 187 -14.63 -16.59 19.60
CA VAL A 187 -15.16 -17.86 19.06
C VAL A 187 -14.91 -18.99 20.06
N ALA A 188 -13.72 -19.09 20.63
CA ALA A 188 -13.37 -20.12 21.61
C ALA A 188 -14.24 -20.06 22.88
N LYS A 189 -14.69 -18.87 23.30
CA LYS A 189 -15.61 -18.71 24.45
C LYS A 189 -17.06 -19.12 24.17
N LYS A 190 -17.44 -19.28 22.89
CA LYS A 190 -18.78 -19.69 22.47
C LYS A 190 -18.87 -21.20 22.21
N LEU A 191 -17.73 -21.87 22.11
CA LEU A 191 -17.60 -23.32 22.08
C LEU A 191 -17.67 -23.87 23.50
#